data_AF-A0A9D4K0X8-F1
#
_entry.id   AF-A0A9D4K0X8-F1
#
_cell.length_a   1.000
_cell.length_b   1.000
_cell.length_c   1.000
_cell.angle_alpha   90.00
_cell.angle_beta   90.00
_cell.angle_gamma   90.00
#
_symmetry.space_group_name_H-M   'P 1'
#
loop_
_entity.id
_entity.type
_entity.pdbx_description
1 polymer ?
#
loop_
_entity_poly.entity_id
_entity_poly.type
_entity_poly.pdbx_seq_one_letter_code
_entity_poly.pdbx_strand_id
1 'polypeptide(L)'
;MKRVKKHKGYSPSALTNAYKLVKETGIPIKTAARQYGVPHNTLRDRVKGRVDPETTMTGSGPLFTLEEEAKLVAHIKLMADLGYGFTITEVVSKASDYAVFLKKRTRDKPLTVKWFKGLRNRWPELRVIKPRGLAKCRALSHALTITLQLPKT
;
A
#
# COMPACT_ATOMS: atom_id res chain seq x y z
N MET A 1 -11.78 30.02 -4.92
CA MET A 1 -10.46 29.67 -5.53
C MET A 1 -9.91 28.40 -4.86
N LYS A 2 -9.52 27.36 -5.61
CA LYS A 2 -8.88 26.16 -5.03
C LYS A 2 -7.40 26.45 -4.78
N ARG A 3 -6.95 26.40 -3.52
CA ARG A 3 -5.53 26.59 -3.14
C ARG A 3 -4.69 25.45 -3.73
N VAL A 4 -3.84 25.76 -4.71
CA VAL A 4 -2.86 24.82 -5.25
C VAL A 4 -1.85 24.50 -4.15
N LYS A 5 -1.76 23.23 -3.73
CA LYS A 5 -0.77 22.80 -2.73
C LYS A 5 0.59 22.75 -3.41
N LYS A 6 1.50 23.67 -3.04
CA LYS A 6 2.90 23.64 -3.46
C LYS A 6 3.54 22.36 -2.90
N HIS A 7 3.99 21.47 -3.79
CA HIS A 7 4.66 20.24 -3.38
C HIS A 7 6.00 20.56 -2.69
N LYS A 8 6.50 19.64 -1.86
CA LYS A 8 7.73 19.81 -1.06
C LYS A 8 8.87 20.40 -1.90
N GLY A 9 9.34 21.58 -1.52
CA GLY A 9 10.48 22.25 -2.17
C GLY A 9 11.85 21.84 -1.63
N TYR A 10 11.93 20.75 -0.86
CA TYR A 10 13.16 20.27 -0.23
C TYR A 10 13.42 18.81 -0.61
N SER A 11 14.69 18.47 -0.82
CA SER A 11 15.11 17.09 -1.12
C SER A 11 15.10 16.21 0.15
N PRO A 12 14.94 14.89 0.00
CA PRO A 12 15.06 13.95 1.13
C PRO A 12 16.44 14.04 1.80
N SER A 13 17.50 14.19 1.01
CA SER A 13 18.87 14.31 1.51
C SER A 13 19.07 15.55 2.38
N ALA A 14 18.51 16.70 1.99
CA ALA A 14 18.58 17.93 2.77
C ALA A 14 17.91 17.78 4.15
N LEU A 15 16.79 17.05 4.21
CA LEU A 15 16.08 16.76 5.44
C LEU A 15 16.90 15.84 6.36
N THR A 16 17.49 14.76 5.83
CA THR A 16 18.35 13.85 6.60
C THR A 16 19.60 14.57 7.13
N ASN A 17 20.24 15.41 6.30
CA ASN A 17 21.40 16.19 6.71
C ASN A 17 21.05 17.24 7.77
N ALA A 18 19.90 17.92 7.65
CA ALA A 18 19.41 18.83 8.68
C ALA A 18 19.12 18.12 10.00
N TYR A 19 18.57 16.90 9.95
CA TYR A 19 18.31 16.10 11.14
C TYR A 19 19.61 15.68 11.84
N LYS A 20 20.59 15.16 11.08
CA LYS A 20 21.93 14.81 11.58
C LYS A 20 22.61 16.01 12.22
N LEU A 21 22.57 17.17 11.56
CA LEU A 21 23.14 18.41 12.10
C LEU A 21 22.55 18.74 13.49
N VAL A 22 21.24 18.69 13.66
CA VAL A 22 20.62 18.97 14.97
C VAL A 22 20.99 17.94 16.03
N LYS A 23 21.06 16.65 15.68
CA LYS A 23 21.31 15.56 16.64
C LYS A 23 22.79 15.40 17.01
N GLU A 24 23.69 15.53 16.04
CA GLU A 24 25.12 15.29 16.21
C GLU A 24 25.87 16.56 16.66
N THR A 25 25.53 17.72 16.09
CA THR A 25 26.24 18.98 16.38
C THR A 25 25.52 19.88 17.40
N GLY A 26 24.28 19.55 17.78
CA GLY A 26 23.52 20.30 18.77
C GLY A 26 23.01 21.68 18.32
N ILE A 27 23.02 21.96 17.01
CA ILE A 27 22.57 23.25 16.46
C ILE A 27 21.05 23.44 16.64
N PRO A 28 20.56 24.66 16.92
CA PRO A 28 19.13 24.93 17.02
C PRO A 28 18.34 24.57 15.75
N ILE A 29 17.18 23.96 15.92
CA ILE A 29 16.30 23.46 14.84
C ILE A 29 16.00 24.54 13.79
N LYS A 30 15.78 25.79 14.22
CA LYS A 30 15.47 26.92 13.33
C LYS A 30 16.65 27.26 12.41
N THR A 31 17.88 27.17 12.93
CA THR A 31 19.11 27.44 12.18
C THR A 31 19.36 26.35 11.15
N ALA A 32 19.29 25.08 11.57
CA ALA A 32 19.43 23.94 10.66
C ALA A 32 18.36 23.94 9.55
N ALA A 33 17.10 24.25 9.89
CA ALA A 33 16.01 24.36 8.93
C ALA A 33 16.28 25.43 7.86
N ARG A 34 16.79 26.60 8.26
CA ARG A 34 17.15 27.69 7.33
C ARG A 34 18.33 27.31 6.44
N GLN A 35 19.35 26.65 7.00
CA GLN A 35 20.57 26.26 6.29
C GLN A 35 20.28 25.26 5.16
N TYR A 36 19.39 24.31 5.39
CA TYR A 36 19.03 23.27 4.41
C TYR A 36 17.73 23.54 3.64
N GLY A 37 17.08 24.69 3.84
CA GLY A 37 15.84 25.04 3.15
C GLY A 37 14.65 24.13 3.50
N VAL A 38 14.66 23.51 4.67
CA VAL A 38 13.62 22.56 5.14
C VAL A 38 12.63 23.30 6.05
N PRO A 39 11.31 23.04 5.98
CA PRO A 39 10.35 23.66 6.88
C PRO A 39 10.63 23.32 8.35
N HIS A 40 10.69 24.35 9.19
CA HIS A 40 10.97 24.21 10.63
C HIS A 40 10.07 23.16 11.32
N ASN A 41 8.76 23.18 11.07
CA ASN A 41 7.84 22.24 11.71
C ASN A 41 8.13 20.78 11.29
N THR A 42 8.47 20.56 10.02
CA THR A 42 8.83 19.25 9.47
C THR A 42 10.09 18.67 10.11
N LEU A 43 11.11 19.52 10.34
CA LEU A 43 12.33 19.11 11.03
C LEU A 43 12.06 18.87 12.53
N ARG A 44 11.31 19.76 13.17
CA ARG A 44 10.94 19.65 14.58
C ARG A 44 10.17 18.37 14.88
N ASP A 45 9.20 17.98 14.06
CA ASP A 45 8.42 16.77 14.28
C ASP A 45 9.27 15.50 14.20
N ARG A 46 10.32 15.49 13.36
CA ARG A 46 11.32 14.41 13.29
C ARG A 46 12.25 14.38 14.49
N VAL A 47 12.78 15.55 14.89
CA VAL A 47 13.65 15.67 16.07
C VAL A 47 12.92 15.23 17.35
N LYS A 48 11.61 15.50 17.44
CA LYS A 48 10.74 15.06 18.55
C LYS A 48 10.26 13.60 18.42
N GLY A 49 10.64 12.86 17.38
CA GLY A 49 10.26 11.46 17.19
C GLY A 49 8.80 11.22 16.79
N ARG A 50 8.07 12.26 16.36
CA ARG A 50 6.68 12.10 15.88
C ARG A 50 6.61 11.49 14.48
N VAL A 51 7.69 11.61 13.72
CA VAL A 51 7.83 11.11 12.35
C VAL A 51 9.24 10.57 12.22
N ASP A 52 9.38 9.38 11.64
CA ASP A 52 10.70 8.82 11.40
C ASP A 52 11.51 9.73 10.46
N PRO A 53 12.80 9.98 10.78
CA PRO A 53 13.64 10.88 9.99
C PRO A 53 13.85 10.39 8.56
N GLU A 54 13.93 9.08 8.36
CA GLU A 54 14.10 8.43 7.06
C GLU A 54 12.80 8.35 6.25
N THR A 55 11.64 8.46 6.92
CA THR A 55 10.34 8.41 6.23
C THR A 55 10.10 9.72 5.48
N THR A 56 10.30 9.66 4.16
CA THR A 56 9.96 10.76 3.24
C THR A 56 8.47 10.77 2.88
N MET A 57 7.75 9.67 3.13
CA MET A 57 6.34 9.55 2.78
C MET A 57 5.49 10.58 3.55
N THR A 58 4.86 11.48 2.79
CA THR A 58 3.84 12.40 3.30
C THR A 58 2.48 11.87 2.87
N GLY A 59 1.68 11.42 3.82
CA GLY A 59 0.34 10.95 3.56
C GLY A 59 -0.12 9.96 4.61
N SER A 60 -1.41 9.66 4.60
CA SER A 60 -1.93 8.50 5.32
C SER A 60 -1.25 7.24 4.75
N GLY A 61 -0.84 6.33 5.64
CA GLY A 61 -0.25 5.06 5.25
C GLY A 61 -1.18 4.21 4.37
N PRO A 62 -0.67 3.10 3.83
CA PRO A 62 -1.52 2.15 3.10
C PRO A 62 -2.72 1.73 3.96
N LEU A 63 -3.89 1.56 3.33
CA LEU A 63 -5.13 1.18 4.02
C LEU A 63 -4.97 -0.16 4.74
N PHE A 64 -4.27 -1.09 4.08
CA PHE A 64 -3.97 -2.41 4.59
C PHE A 64 -2.55 -2.47 5.12
N THR A 65 -2.33 -3.28 6.15
CA THR A 65 -0.98 -3.65 6.59
C THR A 65 -0.33 -4.56 5.54
N LEU A 66 0.99 -4.69 5.59
CA LEU A 66 1.72 -5.57 4.66
C LEU A 66 1.19 -7.02 4.72
N GLU A 67 0.85 -7.50 5.91
CA GLU A 67 0.30 -8.85 6.14
C GLU A 67 -1.09 -9.03 5.54
N GLU A 68 -1.96 -8.03 5.68
CA GLU A 68 -3.30 -8.03 5.08
C GLU A 68 -3.22 -8.01 3.55
N GLU A 69 -2.29 -7.21 3.00
CA GLU A 69 -2.03 -7.20 1.56
C GLU A 69 -1.48 -8.53 1.06
N ALA A 70 -0.57 -9.16 1.81
CA ALA A 70 -0.01 -10.46 1.47
C ALA A 70 -1.09 -11.55 1.39
N LYS A 71 -2.05 -11.57 2.33
CA LYS A 71 -3.20 -12.50 2.30
C LYS A 71 -4.06 -12.28 1.05
N LEU A 72 -4.34 -11.02 0.71
CA LEU A 72 -5.12 -10.68 -0.49
C LEU A 72 -4.39 -11.10 -1.77
N VAL A 73 -3.08 -10.83 -1.85
CA VAL A 73 -2.23 -11.21 -3.00
C VAL A 73 -2.14 -12.73 -3.13
N ALA A 74 -1.96 -13.47 -2.04
CA ALA A 74 -1.95 -14.92 -2.04
C ALA A 74 -3.27 -15.50 -2.56
N HIS A 75 -4.41 -14.94 -2.14
CA HIS A 75 -5.72 -15.34 -2.65
C HIS A 75 -5.85 -15.09 -4.16
N ILE A 76 -5.40 -13.94 -4.65
CA ILE A 76 -5.44 -13.61 -6.09
C ILE A 76 -4.56 -14.58 -6.90
N LYS A 77 -3.36 -14.90 -6.41
CA LYS A 77 -2.45 -15.87 -7.05
C LYS A 77 -3.07 -17.27 -7.10
N LEU A 78 -3.61 -17.76 -5.98
CA LEU A 78 -4.27 -19.06 -5.93
C LEU A 78 -5.41 -19.17 -6.94
N MET A 79 -6.25 -18.15 -7.03
CA MET A 79 -7.36 -18.14 -8.00
C MET A 79 -6.86 -18.09 -9.45
N ALA A 80 -5.77 -17.35 -9.70
CA ALA A 80 -5.14 -17.31 -11.01
C ALA A 80 -4.57 -18.68 -11.42
N ASP A 81 -3.97 -19.42 -10.47
CA ASP A 81 -3.47 -20.80 -10.69
C ASP A 81 -4.61 -21.78 -10.99
N LEU A 82 -5.76 -21.60 -10.32
CA LEU A 82 -7.00 -22.34 -10.60
C LEU A 82 -7.66 -21.93 -11.94
N GLY A 83 -7.06 -21.00 -12.67
CA GLY A 83 -7.51 -20.54 -13.99
C GLY A 83 -8.55 -19.42 -13.93
N TYR A 84 -8.94 -18.94 -12.75
CA TYR A 84 -9.79 -17.77 -12.59
C TYR A 84 -8.94 -16.51 -12.74
N GLY A 85 -8.97 -15.90 -13.92
CA GLY A 85 -8.37 -14.58 -14.11
C GLY A 85 -9.25 -13.52 -13.47
N PHE A 86 -8.68 -12.68 -12.61
CA PHE A 86 -9.36 -11.49 -12.11
C PHE A 86 -9.00 -10.27 -12.93
N THR A 87 -10.00 -9.47 -13.26
CA THR A 87 -9.84 -8.10 -13.73
C THR A 87 -9.49 -7.15 -12.59
N ILE A 88 -8.93 -5.99 -12.92
CA ILE A 88 -8.59 -4.95 -11.92
C ILE A 88 -9.83 -4.55 -11.10
N THR A 89 -10.99 -4.44 -11.76
CA THR A 89 -12.26 -4.07 -11.11
C THR A 89 -12.74 -5.13 -10.12
N GLU A 90 -12.59 -6.41 -10.44
CA GLU A 90 -12.94 -7.50 -9.52
C GLU A 90 -12.01 -7.55 -8.32
N VAL A 91 -10.71 -7.35 -8.53
CA VAL A 91 -9.75 -7.25 -7.41
C VAL A 91 -10.10 -6.08 -6.51
N VAL A 92 -10.45 -4.91 -7.07
CA VAL A 92 -10.87 -3.74 -6.30
C VAL A 92 -12.17 -4.00 -5.54
N SER A 93 -13.14 -4.70 -6.15
CA SER A 93 -14.38 -5.08 -5.48
C SER A 93 -14.12 -5.99 -4.30
N LYS A 94 -13.37 -7.10 -4.51
CA LYS A 94 -13.01 -8.04 -3.44
C LYS A 94 -12.22 -7.36 -2.32
N ALA A 95 -11.30 -6.47 -2.68
CA ALA A 95 -10.56 -5.69 -1.70
C ALA A 95 -11.47 -4.73 -0.91
N SER A 96 -12.52 -4.19 -1.54
CA SER A 96 -13.50 -3.34 -0.86
C SER A 96 -14.30 -4.13 0.16
N ASP A 97 -14.75 -5.33 -0.20
CA ASP A 97 -15.45 -6.24 0.71
C ASP A 97 -14.55 -6.64 1.88
N TYR A 98 -13.26 -6.93 1.58
CA TYR A 98 -12.27 -7.23 2.60
C TYR A 98 -12.00 -6.04 3.54
N ALA A 99 -11.96 -4.81 3.01
CA ALA A 99 -11.82 -3.61 3.83
C ALA A 99 -13.01 -3.38 4.78
N VAL A 100 -14.22 -3.71 4.33
CA VAL A 100 -15.44 -3.65 5.14
C VAL A 100 -15.42 -4.74 6.21
N PHE A 101 -15.00 -5.96 5.86
CA PHE A 101 -14.83 -7.06 6.81
C PHE A 101 -13.85 -6.71 7.94
N LEU A 102 -12.72 -6.08 7.59
CA LEU A 102 -11.74 -5.59 8.57
C LEU A 102 -12.16 -4.31 9.30
N LYS A 103 -13.37 -3.80 9.07
CA LYS A 103 -13.91 -2.54 9.64
C LYS A 103 -13.03 -1.31 9.38
N LYS A 104 -12.16 -1.36 8.35
CA LYS A 104 -11.28 -0.24 7.95
C LYS A 104 -11.99 0.77 7.06
N ARG A 105 -13.13 0.38 6.48
CA ARG A 105 -13.91 1.22 5.56
C ARG A 105 -15.40 0.86 5.60
N THR A 106 -16.25 1.81 5.25
CA THR A 106 -17.70 1.58 5.09
C THR A 106 -18.04 1.16 3.66
N ARG A 107 -19.17 0.45 3.48
CA ARG A 107 -19.62 -0.01 2.16
C ARG A 107 -19.87 1.13 1.17
N ASP A 108 -20.26 2.30 1.66
CA ASP A 108 -20.56 3.48 0.82
C ASP A 108 -19.32 4.06 0.13
N LYS A 109 -18.13 3.67 0.59
CA LYS A 109 -16.86 4.14 0.05
C LYS A 109 -16.07 2.93 -0.43
N PRO A 110 -16.33 2.36 -1.61
CA PRO A 110 -15.49 1.29 -2.12
C PRO A 110 -14.07 1.79 -2.42
N LEU A 111 -13.14 0.85 -2.53
CA LEU A 111 -11.81 1.12 -3.06
C LEU A 111 -11.89 1.48 -4.55
N THR A 112 -10.85 2.12 -5.05
CA THR A 112 -10.79 2.58 -6.44
C THR A 112 -9.62 1.93 -7.16
N VAL A 113 -9.60 2.00 -8.48
CA VAL A 113 -8.46 1.57 -9.31
C VAL A 113 -7.15 2.26 -8.89
N LYS A 114 -7.22 3.47 -8.32
CA LYS A 114 -6.06 4.17 -7.75
C LYS A 114 -5.42 3.40 -6.60
N TRP A 115 -6.22 2.78 -5.73
CA TRP A 115 -5.71 1.91 -4.67
C TRP A 115 -4.99 0.69 -5.27
N PHE A 116 -5.54 0.07 -6.30
CA PHE A 116 -4.91 -1.07 -6.98
C PHE A 116 -3.55 -0.70 -7.60
N LYS A 117 -3.42 0.48 -8.21
CA LYS A 117 -2.12 0.98 -8.69
C LYS A 117 -1.10 1.08 -7.55
N GLY A 118 -1.53 1.56 -6.38
CA GLY A 118 -0.69 1.59 -5.19
C GLY A 118 -0.28 0.19 -4.70
N LEU A 119 -1.22 -0.75 -4.70
CA LEU A 119 -0.94 -2.17 -4.38
C LEU A 119 0.08 -2.75 -5.35
N ARG A 120 -0.08 -2.54 -6.66
CA ARG A 120 0.84 -3.03 -7.69
C ARG A 120 2.25 -2.45 -7.56
N ASN A 121 2.37 -1.20 -7.12
CA ASN A 121 3.68 -0.60 -6.85
C ASN A 121 4.39 -1.27 -5.66
N ARG A 122 3.63 -1.77 -4.67
CA ARG A 122 4.18 -2.54 -3.53
C ARG A 122 4.43 -4.00 -3.89
N TRP A 123 3.58 -4.57 -4.73
CA TRP A 123 3.62 -5.98 -5.18
C TRP A 123 3.75 -6.05 -6.70
N PRO A 124 4.94 -5.76 -7.27
CA PRO A 124 5.13 -5.71 -8.72
C PRO A 124 4.97 -7.08 -9.41
N GLU A 125 5.13 -8.16 -8.65
CA GLU A 125 4.91 -9.54 -9.06
C GLU A 125 3.42 -9.89 -9.31
N LEU A 126 2.48 -9.06 -8.84
CA LEU A 126 1.06 -9.29 -9.02
C LEU A 126 0.66 -9.06 -10.49
N ARG A 127 0.48 -10.14 -11.24
CA ARG A 127 -0.03 -10.11 -12.61
C ARG A 127 -1.54 -10.29 -12.63
N VAL A 128 -2.24 -9.31 -13.20
CA VAL A 128 -3.69 -9.38 -13.46
C VAL A 128 -3.87 -10.20 -14.74
N ILE A 129 -4.47 -11.39 -14.61
CA ILE A 129 -4.70 -12.29 -15.74
C ILE A 129 -6.11 -12.04 -16.27
N LYS A 130 -6.27 -11.85 -17.58
CA LYS A 130 -7.60 -11.80 -18.19
C LYS A 130 -8.33 -13.13 -17.92
N PRO A 131 -9.60 -13.12 -17.47
CA PRO A 131 -10.37 -14.34 -17.28
C PRO A 131 -10.37 -15.17 -18.59
N ARG A 132 -10.02 -16.45 -18.49
CA ARG A 132 -10.17 -17.42 -19.58
C ARG A 132 -11.61 -17.93 -19.60
N GLY A 133 -12.07 -18.43 -20.76
CA GLY A 133 -13.44 -18.92 -20.91
C GLY A 133 -13.83 -19.96 -19.85
N LEU A 134 -14.98 -19.74 -19.21
CA LEU A 134 -15.52 -20.44 -18.03
C LEU A 134 -15.48 -21.98 -18.09
N ALA A 135 -15.54 -22.58 -19.28
CA ALA A 135 -15.53 -24.03 -19.47
C ALA A 135 -14.24 -24.69 -18.93
N LYS A 136 -13.06 -24.08 -19.14
CA LYS A 136 -11.79 -24.65 -18.67
C LYS A 136 -11.59 -24.50 -17.16
N CYS A 137 -12.06 -23.41 -16.56
CA CYS A 137 -11.91 -23.14 -15.13
C CYS A 137 -12.78 -24.05 -14.26
N ARG A 138 -13.98 -24.42 -14.75
CA ARG A 138 -14.88 -25.37 -14.07
C ARG A 138 -14.32 -26.79 -13.98
N ALA A 139 -13.64 -27.26 -15.03
CA ALA A 139 -13.02 -28.59 -15.04
C ALA A 139 -11.90 -28.71 -14.00
N LEU A 140 -11.07 -27.66 -13.85
CA LEU A 140 -9.95 -27.63 -12.90
C LEU A 140 -10.41 -27.50 -11.45
N SER A 141 -11.41 -26.65 -11.16
CA SER A 141 -11.92 -26.49 -9.79
C SER A 141 -12.65 -27.73 -9.28
N HIS A 142 -13.39 -28.43 -10.14
CA HIS A 142 -14.04 -29.69 -9.77
C HIS A 142 -13.02 -30.77 -9.40
N ALA A 143 -11.92 -30.88 -10.15
CA ALA A 143 -10.85 -31.84 -9.87
C ALA A 143 -10.19 -31.60 -8.50
N LEU A 144 -10.00 -30.35 -8.08
CA LEU A 144 -9.37 -30.02 -6.80
C LEU A 144 -10.30 -30.24 -5.60
N THR A 145 -11.60 -29.96 -5.77
CA THR A 145 -12.62 -30.26 -4.75
C THR A 145 -12.72 -31.76 -4.47
N ILE A 146 -12.58 -32.60 -5.51
CA ILE A 146 -12.56 -34.06 -5.35
C ILE A 146 -11.33 -34.52 -4.55
N THR A 147 -10.15 -33.89 -4.75
CA THR A 147 -8.93 -34.27 -4.01
C THR A 147 -8.91 -33.87 -2.52
N LEU A 148 -9.69 -32.86 -2.11
CA LEU A 148 -9.77 -32.43 -0.71
C LEU A 148 -10.89 -33.13 0.08
N GLN A 149 -11.68 -33.97 -0.57
CA GLN A 149 -12.86 -34.62 0.00
C GLN A 149 -12.73 -36.15 0.09
N LEU A 150 -11.51 -36.71 0.11
CA LEU A 150 -11.31 -38.11 0.45
C LEU A 150 -11.17 -38.27 1.97
N PRO A 151 -12.03 -39.07 2.62
CA PRO A 151 -11.88 -39.39 4.03
C PRO A 151 -10.57 -40.18 4.21
N LYS A 152 -9.67 -39.67 5.06
CA LYS A 152 -8.66 -40.55 5.66
C LYS A 152 -9.44 -41.55 6.51
N THR A 153 -9.32 -42.80 6.09
CA THR A 153 -9.65 -44.07 6.76
C THR A 153 -9.80 -43.98 8.27
#